data_AF-X1C0E7-F1
#
_entry.id   AF-X1C0E7-F1
#
_cell.length_a   1.000
_cell.length_b   1.000
_cell.length_c   1.000
_cell.angle_alpha   90.00
_cell.angle_beta   90.00
_cell.angle_gamma   90.00
#
_symmetry.space_group_name_H-M   'P 1'
#
loop_
_entity.id
_entity.type
_entity.pdbx_description
1 polymer ?
#
loop_
_entity_poly.entity_id
_entity_poly.type
_entity_poly.pdbx_seq_one_letter_code
_entity_poly.pdbx_strand_id
1 'polypeptide(L)' 'MARLWGDGKVNGLLELWVVYKHPLDYPDKFVARKWILDKPSSETVIGGTINEARIAIPKGLTRFLPDAEDDKSIVETWL' A
#
# COMPACT_ATOMS: atom_id res chain seq x y z
N MET A 1 31.92 23.50 -11.57
CA MET A 1 31.14 22.27 -11.41
C MET A 1 31.01 21.96 -9.92
N ALA A 2 29.80 22.02 -9.36
CA ALA A 2 29.42 21.33 -8.13
C ALA A 2 27.89 21.19 -8.13
N ARG A 3 27.43 19.99 -7.77
CA ARG A 3 26.10 19.40 -8.01
C ARG A 3 24.94 20.18 -7.38
N LEU A 4 23.84 20.22 -8.11
CA LEU A 4 22.49 20.48 -7.61
C LEU A 4 22.06 19.34 -6.69
N TRP A 5 21.67 19.66 -5.46
CA TRP A 5 20.65 18.93 -4.71
C TRP A 5 19.79 20.00 -4.05
N GLY A 6 18.53 20.11 -4.46
CA GLY A 6 17.60 21.04 -3.84
C GLY A 6 17.38 20.65 -2.38
N ASP A 7 17.10 21.65 -1.53
CA ASP A 7 16.62 21.48 -0.15
C ASP A 7 15.19 20.88 -0.15
N GLY A 8 15.06 19.69 -0.73
CA GLY A 8 13.81 18.97 -0.89
C GLY A 8 13.30 18.52 0.47
N LYS A 9 12.71 19.43 1.22
CA LYS A 9 11.81 19.10 2.32
C LYS A 9 10.65 18.29 1.74
N VAL A 10 10.78 16.98 1.77
CA VAL A 10 9.62 16.08 1.70
C VAL A 10 8.80 16.32 2.97
N ASN A 11 7.86 17.26 2.93
CA ASN A 11 6.87 17.46 3.99
C ASN A 11 5.77 16.38 3.93
N GLY A 12 6.14 15.14 3.63
CA GLY A 12 5.23 14.01 3.51
C GLY A 12 5.72 12.87 4.38
N LEU A 13 4.86 12.41 5.28
CA LEU A 13 5.07 11.12 5.94
C LEU A 13 5.10 10.02 4.86
N LEU A 14 5.81 8.93 5.12
CA LEU A 14 5.81 7.78 4.20
C LEU A 14 4.38 7.24 4.08
N GLU A 15 3.85 7.22 2.86
CA GLU A 15 2.57 6.60 2.55
C GLU A 15 2.82 5.34 1.71
N LEU A 16 2.09 4.28 2.02
CA LEU A 16 2.09 3.05 1.24
C LEU A 16 0.69 2.45 1.20
N TRP A 17 0.41 1.65 0.18
CA TRP A 17 -0.82 0.85 0.12
C TRP A 17 -0.47 -0.62 0.26
N VAL A 18 -1.20 -1.32 1.13
CA VAL A 18 -1.05 -2.77 1.33
C VAL A 18 -2.34 -3.45 0.93
N VAL A 19 -2.23 -4.45 0.07
CA VAL A 19 -3.36 -5.28 -0.36
C VAL A 19 -3.33 -6.59 0.40
N TYR A 20 -4.41 -6.85 1.12
CA TYR A 20 -4.67 -8.08 1.86
C TYR A 20 -5.63 -8.98 1.08
N LYS A 21 -5.43 -10.28 1.15
CA LYS A 21 -6.33 -11.33 0.68
C LYS A 21 -6.87 -12.09 1.89
N HIS A 22 -8.19 -12.14 2.02
CA HIS A 22 -8.89 -12.84 3.10
C HIS A 22 -8.41 -12.44 4.52
N PRO A 23 -8.25 -11.14 4.85
CA PRO A 23 -7.91 -10.74 6.20
C PRO A 23 -9.04 -11.13 7.18
N LEU A 24 -8.72 -11.25 8.47
CA LEU A 24 -9.65 -11.75 9.49
C LEU A 24 -10.97 -10.95 9.57
N ASP A 25 -10.93 -9.64 9.29
CA ASP A 25 -12.10 -8.77 9.29
C ASP A 25 -12.91 -8.81 7.98
N TYR A 26 -12.34 -9.34 6.89
CA TYR A 26 -13.01 -9.56 5.62
C TYR A 26 -12.56 -10.89 4.96
N PRO A 27 -12.93 -12.05 5.52
CA PRO A 27 -12.39 -13.34 5.15
C PRO A 27 -12.68 -13.77 3.71
N ASP A 28 -13.68 -13.20 3.04
CA ASP A 28 -14.05 -13.54 1.65
C ASP A 28 -13.64 -12.45 0.63
N LYS A 29 -12.81 -11.48 1.02
CA LYS A 29 -12.52 -10.29 0.20
C LYS A 29 -11.03 -10.02 0.04
N PHE A 30 -10.74 -9.11 -0.89
CA PHE A 30 -9.48 -8.39 -0.98
C PHE A 30 -9.65 -7.00 -0.40
N VAL A 31 -8.67 -6.52 0.36
CA VAL A 31 -8.73 -5.23 1.05
C VAL A 31 -7.46 -4.45 0.76
N ALA A 32 -7.56 -3.30 0.10
CA ALA A 32 -6.46 -2.34 0.00
C ALA A 32 -6.58 -1.33 1.14
N ARG A 33 -5.54 -1.22 1.98
CA ARG A 33 -5.46 -0.21 3.05
C ARG A 33 -4.29 0.73 2.79
N LYS A 34 -4.52 2.02 2.91
CA LYS A 34 -3.44 3.00 2.96
C LYS A 34 -2.85 3.06 4.36
N TRP A 35 -1.54 3.02 4.44
CA TRP A 35 -0.76 3.22 5.65
C TRP A 35 0.01 4.53 5.58
N ILE A 36 0.12 5.18 6.73
CA ILE A 36 0.96 6.36 6.94
C ILE A 36 1.93 5.98 8.04
N LEU A 37 3.22 5.90 7.70
CA LEU A 37 4.25 5.30 8.54
C LEU A 37 3.87 3.85 8.94
N ASP A 38 3.64 3.64 10.23
CA ASP A 38 3.39 2.35 10.88
C ASP A 38 1.90 2.13 11.22
N LYS A 39 1.00 3.00 10.72
CA LYS A 39 -0.43 2.91 11.05
C LYS A 39 -1.32 2.91 9.81
N PRO A 40 -2.36 2.07 9.77
CA PRO A 40 -3.39 2.16 8.74
C PRO A 40 -4.17 3.47 8.93
N SER A 41 -4.48 4.12 7.82
CA SER A 41 -5.41 5.25 7.76
C SER A 41 -6.85 4.74 7.62
N SER A 42 -7.81 5.67 7.59
CA SER A 42 -9.21 5.36 7.28
C SER A 42 -9.47 5.06 5.80
N GLU A 43 -8.51 5.32 4.91
CA GLU A 43 -8.65 5.04 3.49
C GLU A 43 -8.48 3.54 3.24
N THR A 44 -9.60 2.87 2.95
CA THR A 44 -9.66 1.43 2.69
C THR A 44 -10.66 1.15 1.57
N VAL A 45 -10.31 0.22 0.68
CA VAL A 45 -11.21 -0.29 -0.36
C VAL A 45 -11.30 -1.80 -0.27
N ILE A 46 -12.53 -2.31 -0.34
CA ILE A 46 -12.84 -3.73 -0.25
C ILE A 46 -13.37 -4.17 -1.61
N GLY A 47 -12.78 -5.22 -2.17
CA GLY A 47 -13.17 -5.82 -3.45
C GLY A 47 -13.40 -7.31 -3.33
N GLY A 48 -14.23 -7.86 -4.22
CA GLY A 48 -14.33 -9.31 -4.43
C GLY A 48 -13.13 -9.87 -5.20
N THR A 49 -12.40 -9.02 -5.92
CA THR A 49 -11.20 -9.39 -6.67
C THR A 49 -10.02 -8.48 -6.33
N ILE A 50 -8.79 -8.95 -6.58
CA ILE A 50 -7.58 -8.14 -6.39
C ILE A 50 -7.60 -6.87 -7.26
N ASN A 51 -8.19 -6.94 -8.45
CA ASN A 51 -8.28 -5.79 -9.35
C ASN A 51 -9.21 -4.71 -8.80
N GLU A 52 -10.32 -5.10 -8.16
CA GLU A 52 -11.22 -4.15 -7.49
C GLU A 52 -10.54 -3.46 -6.31
N ALA A 53 -9.76 -4.19 -5.51
CA ALA A 53 -9.00 -3.60 -4.40
C ALA A 53 -7.95 -2.57 -4.89
N ARG A 54 -7.31 -2.84 -6.04
CA ARG A 54 -6.31 -1.93 -6.64
C ARG A 54 -6.88 -0.60 -7.15
N ILE A 55 -8.20 -0.45 -7.29
CA ILE A 55 -8.83 0.81 -7.76
C ILE A 55 -8.48 1.98 -6.83
N ALA A 56 -8.25 1.72 -5.54
CA ALA A 56 -7.86 2.73 -4.55
C ALA A 56 -6.44 3.27 -4.74
N ILE A 57 -5.58 2.50 -5.41
CA ILE A 57 -4.14 2.72 -5.40
C ILE A 57 -3.80 3.80 -6.43
N PRO A 58 -3.15 4.90 -6.03
CA PRO A 58 -2.74 5.94 -6.95
C PRO A 58 -1.86 5.41 -8.08
N LYS A 59 -2.02 5.98 -9.27
CA LYS A 59 -1.11 5.70 -10.39
C LYS A 59 0.28 6.23 -10.07
N GLY A 60 1.30 5.55 -10.58
CA GLY A 60 2.71 5.96 -10.43
C GLY A 60 3.42 5.31 -9.25
N LEU A 61 2.71 4.58 -8.38
CA LEU A 61 3.33 3.74 -7.35
C LEU A 61 3.92 2.47 -7.97
N THR A 62 5.01 1.99 -7.37
CA THR A 62 5.66 0.74 -7.70
C THR A 62 5.05 -0.39 -6.90
N ARG A 63 4.71 -1.50 -7.58
CA ARG A 63 4.19 -2.70 -6.94
C ARG A 63 5.32 -3.61 -6.47
N PHE A 64 5.26 -4.00 -5.21
CA PHE A 64 6.10 -5.00 -4.58
C PHE A 64 5.30 -6.28 -4.34
N LEU A 65 5.93 -7.41 -4.63
CA LEU A 65 5.40 -8.74 -4.31
C LEU A 65 5.62 -9.03 -2.82
N PRO A 66 4.84 -9.95 -2.21
CA PRO A 66 4.99 -10.26 -0.81
C PRO A 66 6.29 -11.02 -0.58
N ASP A 67 6.94 -10.75 0.54
CA ASP A 67 8.08 -11.53 1.02
C ASP A 67 7.61 -12.80 1.75
N ALA A 68 8.51 -13.76 1.93
CA ALA A 68 8.21 -15.00 2.66
C ALA A 68 7.95 -14.75 4.16
N GLU A 69 8.50 -13.67 4.73
CA GLU A 69 8.33 -13.30 6.14
C GLU A 69 7.09 -12.43 6.40
N ASP A 70 6.41 -11.95 5.35
CA ASP A 70 5.18 -11.17 5.50
C ASP A 70 4.03 -12.01 6.07
N ASP A 71 3.05 -11.31 6.66
CA ASP A 71 1.78 -11.95 6.99
C ASP A 71 1.16 -12.56 5.72
N LYS A 72 0.72 -13.81 5.81
CA LYS A 72 0.20 -14.59 4.66
C LYS A 72 -0.98 -13.94 3.94
N SER A 73 -1.70 -13.05 4.61
CA SER A 73 -2.78 -12.29 4.00
C SER A 73 -2.27 -11.16 3.10
N ILE A 74 -1.05 -10.65 3.32
CA ILE A 74 -0.44 -9.63 2.46
C ILE A 74 -0.07 -10.26 1.13
N VAL A 75 -0.60 -9.69 0.05
CA VAL A 75 -0.32 -10.15 -1.31
C VAL A 75 0.41 -9.12 -2.14
N GLU A 76 0.33 -7.83 -1.81
CA GLU A 76 1.04 -6.75 -2.52
C GLU A 76 1.25 -5.54 -1.61
N THR A 77 2.36 -4.84 -1.81
CA THR A 77 2.64 -3.52 -1.22
C THR A 77 2.95 -2.53 -2.33
N TRP A 78 2.53 -1.27 -2.19
CA TRP A 78 2.70 -0.23 -3.20
C TRP A 78 3.25 1.05 -2.58
N LEU A 79 4.33 1.58 -3.18
CA LEU A 79 5.11 2.74 -2.72
C LEU A 79 5.49 3.65 -3.89
#